data_AF-A0A1S9DF70-F1
#
_entry.id   AF-A0A1S9DF70-F1
#
_cell.length_a   1.000
_cell.length_b   1.000
_cell.length_c   1.000
_cell.angle_alpha   90.00
_cell.angle_beta   90.00
_cell.angle_gamma   90.00
#
_symmetry.space_group_name_H-M   'P 1'
#
loop_
_entity.id
_entity.type
_entity.pdbx_description
1 polymer ?
#
loop_
_entity_poly.entity_id
_entity_poly.type
_entity_poly.pdbx_seq_one_letter_code
_entity_poly.pdbx_strand_id
1 'polypeptide(L)'
;MGLLAIIPAFVAARRTLYRHRLLFHYYRIFNGHLDKPHLQALRDPIILPRQHLVDRAGRHWNGDVMTLKGALVRMVRYWPHLPDTRGIECPGEFTDAELKGFAEKGQMLFDLNKLVNYWRDEISINEDGWVSNDLYEDAVRKAAQRKESLVEAAEGDEQDIRLLKEGGMFRDREEID
;
A
#
# COMPACT_ATOMS: atom_id res chain seq x y z
N MET A 1 1.60 27.62 -18.65
CA MET A 1 0.42 27.91 -17.82
C MET A 1 0.44 27.08 -16.51
N GLY A 2 1.51 27.17 -15.70
CA GLY A 2 1.75 26.20 -14.61
C GLY A 2 1.63 26.72 -13.18
N LEU A 3 1.58 28.04 -12.95
CA LEU A 3 1.62 28.61 -11.60
C LEU A 3 0.25 29.03 -11.02
N LEU A 4 -0.78 29.23 -11.87
CA LEU A 4 -2.08 29.74 -11.40
C LEU A 4 -2.97 28.67 -10.74
N ALA A 5 -2.79 27.38 -11.06
CA ALA A 5 -3.58 26.28 -10.52
C ALA A 5 -3.06 25.71 -9.17
N ILE A 6 -1.82 26.04 -8.80
CA ILE A 6 -1.16 25.54 -7.58
C ILE A 6 -1.71 26.25 -6.34
N ILE A 7 -2.03 27.55 -6.45
CA ILE A 7 -2.46 28.39 -5.32
C ILE A 7 -3.84 27.94 -4.78
N PRO A 8 -4.88 27.69 -5.61
CA PRO A 8 -6.17 27.23 -5.12
C PRO A 8 -6.11 25.83 -4.50
N ALA A 9 -5.40 24.89 -5.12
CA ALA A 9 -5.24 23.52 -4.62
C ALA A 9 -4.50 23.49 -3.28
N PHE A 10 -3.44 24.29 -3.13
CA PHE A 10 -2.72 24.46 -1.88
C PHE A 10 -3.58 25.08 -0.78
N VAL A 11 -4.36 26.13 -1.10
CA VAL A 11 -5.29 26.75 -0.15
C VAL A 11 -6.40 25.78 0.27
N ALA A 12 -6.93 24.99 -0.67
CA ALA A 12 -7.93 23.96 -0.39
C ALA A 12 -7.35 22.86 0.51
N ALA A 13 -6.17 22.31 0.18
CA ALA A 13 -5.48 21.30 0.98
C ALA A 13 -5.19 21.82 2.40
N ARG A 14 -4.74 23.08 2.54
CA ARG A 14 -4.49 23.71 3.84
C ARG A 14 -5.77 23.89 4.66
N ARG A 15 -6.89 24.22 4.01
CA ARG A 15 -8.21 24.34 4.67
C ARG A 15 -8.72 22.97 5.13
N THR A 16 -8.57 21.93 4.31
CA THR A 16 -8.92 20.55 4.67
C THR A 16 -8.07 20.06 5.84
N LEU A 17 -6.76 20.27 5.78
CA LEU A 17 -5.84 19.92 6.86
C LEU A 17 -6.20 20.65 8.17
N TYR A 18 -6.50 21.95 8.09
CA TYR A 18 -6.96 22.73 9.24
C TYR A 18 -8.25 22.16 9.83
N ARG A 19 -9.25 21.86 9.00
CA ARG A 19 -10.52 21.26 9.43
C ARG A 19 -10.32 19.90 10.10
N HIS A 20 -9.50 19.01 9.53
CA HIS A 20 -9.20 17.71 10.13
C HIS A 20 -8.50 17.85 11.49
N ARG A 21 -7.53 18.75 11.60
CA ARG A 21 -6.85 19.02 12.87
C ARG A 21 -7.83 19.57 13.90
N LEU A 22 -8.65 20.55 13.53
CA LEU A 22 -9.64 21.14 14.42
C LEU A 22 -10.65 20.10 14.91
N LEU A 23 -11.17 19.27 14.00
CA LEU A 23 -12.08 18.17 14.33
C LEU A 23 -11.42 17.17 15.29
N PHE A 24 -10.17 16.78 15.05
CA PHE A 24 -9.41 15.91 15.94
C PHE A 24 -9.26 16.49 17.35
N HIS A 25 -8.98 17.79 17.47
CA HIS A 25 -8.84 18.44 18.77
C HIS A 25 -10.18 18.50 19.51
N TYR A 26 -11.27 18.90 18.84
CA TYR A 26 -12.60 18.90 19.43
C TYR A 26 -13.01 17.50 19.87
N TYR A 27 -12.85 16.52 18.99
CA TYR A 27 -13.10 15.12 19.30
C TYR A 27 -12.35 14.68 20.56
N ARG A 28 -11.04 14.97 20.65
CA ARG A 28 -10.23 14.57 21.80
C ARG A 28 -10.62 15.28 23.10
N ILE A 29 -10.94 16.58 23.04
CA ILE A 29 -11.38 17.37 24.20
C ILE A 29 -12.74 16.89 24.70
N PHE A 30 -13.73 16.81 23.81
CA PHE A 30 -15.09 16.42 24.18
C PHE A 30 -15.17 14.97 24.62
N ASN A 31 -14.54 14.03 23.90
CA ASN A 31 -14.50 12.63 24.36
C ASN A 31 -13.70 12.50 25.67
N GLY A 32 -12.65 13.28 25.88
CA GLY A 32 -11.94 13.25 27.16
C GLY A 32 -12.77 13.69 28.36
N HIS A 33 -13.76 14.56 28.14
CA HIS A 33 -14.67 14.99 29.19
C HIS A 33 -15.91 14.08 29.31
N LEU A 34 -16.52 13.73 28.18
CA LEU A 34 -17.83 13.07 28.08
C LEU A 34 -17.74 11.54 28.00
N ASP A 35 -16.65 10.98 27.46
CA ASP A 35 -16.48 9.55 27.22
C ASP A 35 -15.06 9.08 27.56
N LYS A 36 -14.80 9.04 28.88
CA LYS A 36 -13.51 8.60 29.43
C LYS A 36 -13.13 7.17 29.02
N PRO A 37 -14.05 6.18 29.00
CA PRO A 37 -13.74 4.84 28.51
C PRO A 37 -13.23 4.85 27.07
N HIS A 38 -13.89 5.60 26.18
CA HIS A 38 -13.44 5.73 24.80
C HIS A 38 -12.05 6.37 24.69
N LEU A 39 -11.79 7.45 25.43
CA LEU A 39 -10.45 8.05 25.45
C LEU A 39 -9.38 7.10 26.00
N GLN A 40 -9.72 6.26 26.99
CA GLN A 40 -8.82 5.24 27.53
C GLN A 40 -8.52 4.14 26.50
N ALA A 41 -9.52 3.70 25.74
CA ALA A 41 -9.32 2.74 24.65
C ALA A 41 -8.37 3.28 23.57
N LEU A 42 -8.47 4.56 23.21
CA LEU A 42 -7.55 5.21 22.27
C LEU A 42 -6.10 5.31 22.77
N ARG A 43 -5.87 5.11 24.06
CA ARG A 43 -4.52 5.07 24.67
C ARG A 43 -3.97 3.65 24.75
N ASP A 44 -4.74 2.62 24.40
CA ASP A 44 -4.25 1.25 24.36
C ASP A 44 -3.10 1.15 23.33
N PRO A 45 -1.87 0.80 23.74
CA PRO A 45 -0.74 0.72 22.83
C PRO A 45 -0.92 -0.32 21.72
N ILE A 46 -1.88 -1.23 21.86
CA ILE A 46 -2.14 -2.33 20.94
C ILE A 46 -3.29 -1.99 19.97
N ILE A 47 -3.97 -0.84 20.13
CA ILE A 47 -5.08 -0.45 19.26
C ILE A 47 -4.66 -0.35 17.79
N LEU A 48 -3.49 0.25 17.52
CA LEU A 48 -3.00 0.44 16.16
C LEU A 48 -2.61 -0.91 15.51
N PRO A 49 -1.84 -1.81 16.15
CA PRO A 49 -1.63 -3.16 15.65
C PRO A 49 -2.92 -3.94 15.35
N ARG A 50 -3.93 -3.88 16.25
CA ARG A 50 -5.23 -4.56 16.03
C ARG A 50 -5.96 -3.99 14.82
N GLN A 51 -6.11 -2.67 14.76
CA GLN A 51 -6.76 -1.99 13.63
C GLN A 51 -6.04 -2.31 12.31
N HIS A 52 -4.71 -2.33 12.33
CA HIS A 52 -3.92 -2.67 11.15
C HIS A 52 -4.16 -4.11 10.69
N LEU A 53 -4.20 -5.09 11.61
CA LEU A 53 -4.52 -6.48 11.23
C LEU A 53 -5.93 -6.58 10.63
N VAL A 54 -6.93 -5.96 11.26
CA VAL A 54 -8.32 -5.99 10.78
C VAL A 54 -8.45 -5.33 9.40
N ASP A 55 -7.85 -4.15 9.19
CA ASP A 55 -7.81 -3.49 7.88
C ASP A 55 -7.19 -4.39 6.81
N ARG A 56 -6.06 -5.03 7.11
CA ARG A 56 -5.36 -5.88 6.14
C ARG A 56 -6.10 -7.19 5.87
N ALA A 57 -6.71 -7.78 6.87
CA ALA A 57 -7.54 -8.98 6.71
C ALA A 57 -8.81 -8.70 5.89
N GLY A 58 -9.37 -7.48 5.98
CA GLY A 58 -10.57 -7.07 5.25
C GLY A 58 -10.35 -6.64 3.79
N ARG A 59 -9.10 -6.53 3.32
CA ARG A 59 -8.78 -6.20 1.91
C ARG A 59 -8.79 -7.45 1.05
N HIS A 60 -8.94 -7.27 -0.27
CA HIS A 60 -8.69 -8.34 -1.23
C HIS A 60 -7.22 -8.79 -1.14
N TRP A 61 -6.97 -10.08 -0.98
CA TRP A 61 -5.61 -10.63 -0.85
C TRP A 61 -4.91 -10.84 -2.20
N ASN A 62 -5.58 -10.46 -3.30
CA ASN A 62 -5.00 -10.48 -4.63
C ASN A 62 -4.01 -9.31 -4.76
N GLY A 63 -2.72 -9.62 -4.75
CA GLY A 63 -1.64 -8.67 -5.02
C GLY A 63 -0.85 -8.18 -3.81
N ASP A 64 -1.39 -8.23 -2.58
CA ASP A 64 -0.67 -7.82 -1.36
C ASP A 64 -0.93 -8.74 -0.16
N VAL A 65 -0.37 -9.95 -0.24
CA VAL A 65 -0.35 -10.89 0.90
C VAL A 65 0.78 -10.55 1.88
N MET A 66 1.80 -9.82 1.43
CA MET A 66 2.99 -9.50 2.23
C MET A 66 2.66 -8.57 3.38
N THR A 67 1.81 -7.56 3.17
CA THR A 67 1.43 -6.66 4.27
C THR A 67 0.54 -7.36 5.30
N LEU A 68 -0.35 -8.26 4.86
CA LEU A 68 -1.15 -9.09 5.77
C LEU A 68 -0.25 -9.99 6.63
N LYS A 69 0.71 -10.70 6.02
CA LYS A 69 1.68 -11.51 6.76
C LYS A 69 2.48 -10.68 7.76
N GLY A 70 2.90 -9.47 7.36
CA GLY A 70 3.57 -8.53 8.26
C GLY A 70 2.71 -8.11 9.47
N ALA A 71 1.40 -7.91 9.26
CA ALA A 71 0.46 -7.63 10.35
C ALA A 71 0.30 -8.84 11.29
N LEU A 72 0.22 -10.07 10.75
CA LEU A 72 0.12 -11.30 11.53
C LEU A 72 1.38 -11.54 12.37
N VAL A 73 2.58 -11.45 11.78
CA VAL A 73 3.86 -11.58 12.49
C VAL A 73 3.93 -10.59 13.66
N ARG A 74 3.47 -9.36 13.43
CA ARG A 74 3.39 -8.34 14.47
C ARG A 74 2.44 -8.78 15.58
N MET A 75 1.25 -9.25 15.25
CA MET A 75 0.24 -9.66 16.23
C MET A 75 0.64 -10.89 17.06
N VAL A 76 1.38 -11.84 16.49
CA VAL A 76 1.98 -12.95 17.26
C VAL A 76 2.91 -12.41 18.35
N ARG A 77 3.74 -11.39 18.05
CA ARG A 77 4.59 -10.74 19.05
C ARG A 77 3.80 -9.97 20.11
N TYR A 78 2.65 -9.41 19.75
CA TYR A 78 1.77 -8.70 20.69
C TYR A 78 0.82 -9.62 21.46
N TRP A 79 0.78 -10.92 21.14
CA TRP A 79 -0.14 -11.88 21.76
C TRP A 79 -0.15 -11.82 23.28
N PRO A 80 1.00 -11.81 24.01
CA PRO A 80 1.01 -11.77 25.48
C PRO A 80 0.41 -10.50 26.09
N HIS A 81 0.22 -9.46 25.28
CA HIS A 81 -0.31 -8.17 25.71
C HIS A 81 -1.81 -8.02 25.42
N LEU A 82 -2.41 -8.94 24.67
CA LEU A 82 -3.84 -8.89 24.36
C LEU A 82 -4.69 -9.21 25.60
N PRO A 83 -5.87 -8.57 25.75
CA PRO A 83 -6.81 -8.94 26.80
C PRO A 83 -7.19 -10.42 26.65
N ASP A 84 -7.42 -11.09 27.78
CA ASP A 84 -7.94 -12.46 27.84
C ASP A 84 -7.07 -13.55 27.17
N THR A 85 -5.78 -13.28 26.92
CA THR A 85 -4.82 -14.27 26.37
C THR A 85 -3.89 -14.86 27.44
N ARG A 86 -4.02 -14.46 28.70
CA ARG A 86 -3.20 -14.97 29.80
C ARG A 86 -3.40 -16.48 29.97
N GLY A 87 -2.32 -17.24 29.80
CA GLY A 87 -2.35 -18.70 29.86
C GLY A 87 -2.88 -19.39 28.61
N ILE A 88 -3.15 -18.64 27.54
CA ILE A 88 -3.56 -19.16 26.23
C ILE A 88 -2.36 -19.04 25.27
N GLU A 89 -1.96 -20.16 24.68
CA GLU A 89 -0.92 -20.18 23.65
C GLU A 89 -1.39 -19.42 22.39
N CYS A 90 -0.44 -18.78 21.70
CA CYS A 90 -0.77 -18.07 20.47
C CYS A 90 -1.13 -19.07 19.38
N PRO A 91 -2.25 -18.90 18.65
CA PRO A 91 -2.62 -19.82 17.58
C PRO A 91 -1.70 -19.75 16.35
N GLY A 92 -0.88 -18.69 16.25
CA GLY A 92 0.06 -18.49 15.17
C GLY A 92 1.49 -18.51 15.69
N GLU A 93 2.32 -19.32 15.04
CA GLU A 93 3.77 -19.35 15.27
C GLU A 93 4.48 -19.20 13.93
N PHE A 94 5.66 -18.57 13.96
CA PHE A 94 6.53 -18.45 12.80
C PHE A 94 7.91 -18.90 13.19
N THR A 95 8.48 -19.80 12.41
CA THR A 95 9.86 -20.23 12.56
C THR A 95 10.82 -19.10 12.17
N ASP A 96 12.04 -19.13 12.69
CA ASP A 96 13.07 -18.15 12.33
C ASP A 96 13.38 -18.15 10.83
N ALA A 97 13.31 -19.32 10.19
CA ALA A 97 13.47 -19.47 8.75
C ALA A 97 12.37 -18.73 7.97
N GLU A 98 11.11 -18.85 8.42
CA GLU A 98 9.98 -18.14 7.80
C GLU A 98 10.06 -16.63 7.99
N LEU A 99 10.51 -16.17 9.17
CA LEU A 99 10.70 -14.75 9.46
C LEU A 99 11.83 -14.16 8.62
N LYS A 100 12.94 -14.89 8.47
CA LYS A 100 14.07 -14.48 7.62
C LYS A 100 13.65 -14.42 6.16
N GLY A 101 13.02 -15.48 5.63
CA GLY A 101 12.54 -15.50 4.25
C GLY A 101 11.45 -14.44 3.99
N PHE A 102 10.63 -14.11 4.99
CA PHE A 102 9.67 -13.01 4.90
C PHE A 102 10.38 -11.66 4.81
N ALA A 103 11.41 -11.41 5.62
CA ALA A 103 12.18 -10.16 5.57
C ALA A 103 12.88 -9.98 4.22
N GLU A 104 13.50 -11.03 3.68
CA GLU A 104 14.15 -11.02 2.37
C GLU A 104 13.15 -10.73 1.24
N LYS A 105 12.01 -11.45 1.22
CA LYS A 105 10.94 -11.19 0.24
C LYS A 105 10.34 -9.80 0.38
N GLY A 106 10.19 -9.31 1.62
CA GLY A 106 9.69 -7.96 1.89
C GLY A 106 10.61 -6.88 1.33
N GLN A 107 11.92 -7.05 1.49
CA GLN A 107 12.92 -6.14 0.93
C GLN A 107 12.88 -6.17 -0.61
N MET A 108 12.86 -7.36 -1.21
CA MET A 108 12.75 -7.52 -2.65
C MET A 108 11.48 -6.85 -3.20
N LEU A 109 10.33 -7.05 -2.57
CA LEU A 109 9.08 -6.40 -2.98
C LEU A 109 9.16 -4.87 -2.85
N PHE A 110 9.78 -4.36 -1.80
CA PHE A 110 9.97 -2.92 -1.63
C PHE A 110 10.82 -2.31 -2.76
N ASP A 111 11.91 -2.99 -3.14
CA ASP A 111 12.78 -2.51 -4.21
C ASP A 111 12.12 -2.65 -5.60
N LEU A 112 11.35 -3.71 -5.82
CA LEU A 112 10.50 -3.84 -7.02
C LEU A 112 9.45 -2.73 -7.09
N ASN A 113 8.75 -2.42 -5.99
CA ASN A 113 7.77 -1.34 -5.97
C ASN A 113 8.37 0.02 -6.30
N LYS A 114 9.60 0.32 -5.85
CA LYS A 114 10.30 1.54 -6.26
C LYS A 114 10.53 1.57 -7.76
N LEU A 115 11.00 0.46 -8.33
CA LEU A 115 11.27 0.35 -9.76
C LEU A 115 10.00 0.51 -10.59
N VAL A 116 8.90 -0.13 -10.17
CA VAL A 116 7.60 -0.01 -10.83
C VAL A 116 7.06 1.42 -10.74
N ASN A 117 7.19 2.08 -9.59
CA ASN A 117 6.77 3.48 -9.45
C ASN A 117 7.62 4.42 -10.31
N TYR A 118 8.93 4.17 -10.40
CA TYR A 118 9.79 4.90 -11.33
C TYR A 118 9.31 4.75 -12.79
N TRP A 119 8.92 3.54 -13.22
CA TRP A 119 8.35 3.33 -14.55
C TRP A 119 6.98 4.00 -14.73
N ARG A 120 6.12 3.99 -13.70
CA ARG A 120 4.83 4.70 -13.73
C ARG A 120 5.02 6.20 -13.97
N ASP A 121 5.98 6.81 -13.27
CA ASP A 121 6.31 8.22 -13.42
C ASP A 121 6.82 8.53 -14.84
N GLU A 122 7.61 7.63 -15.43
CA GLU A 122 8.12 7.78 -16.80
C GLU A 122 7.01 7.67 -17.86
N ILE A 123 6.10 6.71 -17.67
CA ILE A 123 4.94 6.45 -18.53
C ILE A 123 3.85 7.52 -18.33
N SER A 124 3.89 8.26 -17.21
CA SER A 124 2.89 9.27 -16.81
C SER A 124 1.52 8.68 -16.44
N ILE A 125 1.50 7.52 -15.78
CA ILE A 125 0.28 6.86 -15.28
C ILE A 125 0.18 6.96 -13.75
N ASN A 126 -1.05 6.98 -13.22
CA ASN A 126 -1.25 6.93 -11.77
C ASN A 126 -1.11 5.51 -11.21
N GLU A 127 -1.26 5.34 -9.89
CA GLU A 127 -1.12 4.03 -9.22
C GLU A 127 -2.11 2.97 -9.77
N ASP A 128 -3.29 3.43 -10.17
CA ASP A 128 -4.37 2.63 -10.74
C ASP A 128 -4.23 2.39 -12.26
N GLY A 129 -3.19 2.94 -12.89
CA GLY A 129 -2.92 2.81 -14.32
C GLY A 129 -3.67 3.78 -15.24
N TRP A 130 -4.42 4.74 -14.67
CA TRP A 130 -5.14 5.74 -15.44
C TRP A 130 -4.24 6.88 -15.91
N VAL A 131 -4.60 7.43 -17.07
CA VAL A 131 -4.00 8.60 -17.70
C VAL A 131 -5.08 9.48 -18.32
N SER A 132 -4.85 10.78 -18.42
CA SER A 132 -5.76 11.68 -19.15
C SER A 132 -5.77 11.36 -20.65
N ASN A 133 -6.91 11.51 -21.32
CA ASN A 133 -7.06 11.23 -22.75
C ASN A 133 -5.97 11.90 -23.61
N ASP A 134 -5.63 13.16 -23.34
CA ASP A 134 -4.60 13.91 -24.07
C ASP A 134 -3.18 13.30 -23.99
N LEU A 135 -2.91 12.49 -22.97
CA LEU A 135 -1.63 11.83 -22.74
C LEU A 135 -1.67 10.32 -23.05
N TYR A 136 -2.83 9.79 -23.44
CA TYR A 136 -3.04 8.35 -23.63
C TYR A 136 -2.08 7.76 -24.67
N GLU A 137 -2.02 8.34 -25.86
CA GLU A 137 -1.15 7.85 -26.95
C GLU A 137 0.35 7.89 -26.58
N ASP A 138 0.77 8.89 -25.79
CA ASP A 138 2.15 8.97 -25.29
C ASP A 138 2.42 7.87 -24.25
N ALA A 139 1.48 7.63 -23.33
CA ALA A 139 1.59 6.58 -22.33
C ALA A 139 1.64 5.18 -22.97
N VAL A 140 0.79 4.91 -23.97
CA VAL A 140 0.80 3.64 -24.72
C VAL A 140 2.14 3.43 -25.41
N ARG A 141 2.67 4.45 -26.10
CA ARG A 141 3.99 4.38 -26.74
C ARG A 141 5.11 4.10 -25.73
N LYS A 142 5.13 4.80 -24.59
CA LYS A 142 6.15 4.62 -23.55
C LYS A 142 6.04 3.26 -22.87
N ALA A 143 4.83 2.76 -22.63
CA ALA A 143 4.61 1.42 -22.10
C ALA A 143 5.12 0.35 -23.05
N ALA A 144 4.92 0.51 -24.37
CA ALA A 144 5.47 -0.38 -25.38
C ALA A 144 7.01 -0.36 -25.39
N GLN A 145 7.63 0.82 -25.39
CA GLN A 145 9.09 0.99 -25.30
C GLN A 145 9.67 0.36 -24.03
N ARG A 146 9.01 0.53 -22.89
CA ARG A 146 9.41 -0.07 -21.62
C ARG A 146 9.37 -1.60 -21.70
N LYS A 147 8.32 -2.16 -22.31
CA LYS A 147 8.20 -3.60 -22.53
C LYS A 147 9.32 -4.14 -23.43
N GLU A 148 9.63 -3.45 -24.52
CA GLU A 148 10.73 -3.82 -25.41
C GLU A 148 12.07 -3.83 -24.68
N SER A 149 12.37 -2.78 -23.92
CA SER A 149 13.58 -2.70 -23.09
C SER A 149 13.70 -3.86 -22.09
N LEU A 150 12.59 -4.31 -21.50
CA LEU A 150 12.59 -5.48 -20.60
C LEU A 150 12.81 -6.80 -21.36
N VAL A 151 12.29 -6.93 -22.57
CA VAL A 151 12.51 -8.11 -23.43
C VAL A 151 13.97 -8.19 -23.87
N GLU A 152 14.59 -7.06 -24.21
CA GLU A 152 16.02 -7.00 -24.53
C GLU A 152 16.89 -7.38 -23.32
N ALA A 153 16.51 -6.93 -22.13
CA ALA A 153 17.21 -7.24 -20.89
C ALA A 153 17.06 -8.69 -20.42
N ALA A 154 16.10 -9.46 -20.97
CA ALA A 154 15.91 -10.87 -20.65
C ALA A 154 16.95 -11.80 -21.32
N GLU A 155 17.90 -11.25 -22.08
CA GLU A 155 19.07 -11.94 -22.66
C GLU A 155 18.74 -13.24 -23.45
N GLY A 156 17.52 -13.38 -23.95
CA GLY A 156 17.10 -14.56 -24.73
C GLY A 156 16.47 -15.70 -23.92
N ASP A 157 16.17 -15.51 -22.63
CA ASP A 157 15.36 -16.47 -21.88
C ASP A 157 13.94 -16.55 -22.49
N GLU A 158 13.66 -17.65 -23.19
CA GLU A 158 12.39 -17.84 -23.90
C GLU A 158 11.17 -17.77 -22.96
N GLN A 159 11.32 -18.22 -21.72
CA GLN A 159 10.24 -18.23 -20.74
C GLN A 159 9.96 -16.81 -20.24
N ASP A 160 10.99 -16.04 -19.91
CA ASP A 160 10.84 -14.65 -19.48
C ASP A 160 10.30 -13.77 -20.60
N ILE A 161 10.82 -13.93 -21.82
CA ILE A 161 10.32 -13.21 -23.01
C ILE A 161 8.85 -13.53 -23.24
N ARG A 162 8.46 -14.80 -23.11
CA ARG A 162 7.06 -15.22 -23.26
C ARG A 162 6.18 -14.56 -22.19
N LEU A 163 6.59 -14.57 -20.93
CA LEU A 163 5.85 -13.94 -19.83
C LEU A 163 5.70 -12.43 -20.03
N LEU A 164 6.78 -11.73 -20.45
CA LEU A 164 6.74 -10.31 -20.77
C LEU A 164 5.78 -10.02 -21.93
N LYS A 165 5.77 -10.88 -22.96
CA LYS A 165 4.86 -10.75 -24.10
C LYS A 165 3.40 -10.99 -23.72
N GLU A 166 3.12 -12.06 -22.98
CA GLU A 166 1.79 -12.57 -22.62
C GLU A 166 1.16 -11.93 -21.37
N GLY A 167 1.93 -11.28 -20.49
CA GLY A 167 1.43 -10.74 -19.23
C GLY A 167 2.05 -9.43 -18.78
N GLY A 168 2.58 -8.62 -19.72
CA GLY A 168 3.27 -7.36 -19.41
C GLY A 168 2.54 -6.45 -18.42
N MET A 169 3.31 -5.84 -17.50
CA MET A 169 2.82 -5.11 -16.32
C MET A 169 1.93 -3.90 -16.63
N PHE A 170 2.17 -3.20 -17.74
CA PHE A 170 1.41 -2.01 -18.17
C PHE A 170 0.57 -2.29 -19.41
N ARG A 171 0.06 -3.51 -19.53
CA ARG A 171 -0.83 -3.87 -20.63
C ARG A 171 -2.15 -3.10 -20.50
N ASP A 172 -2.51 -2.43 -21.58
CA ASP A 172 -3.85 -1.90 -21.76
C ASP A 172 -4.89 -3.02 -21.77
N ARG A 173 -5.94 -2.86 -20.97
CA ARG A 173 -7.05 -3.82 -20.88
C ARG A 173 -8.30 -3.09 -21.28
N GLU A 174 -9.06 -3.70 -22.20
CA GLU A 174 -10.42 -3.24 -22.48
C GLU A 174 -11.24 -3.31 -21.18
N GLU A 175 -12.03 -2.26 -20.93
CA GLU A 175 -12.98 -2.24 -19.83
C GLU A 175 -14.01 -3.36 -20.11
N ILE A 176 -14.11 -4.33 -19.21
CA ILE A 176 -15.08 -5.42 -19.35
C ILE A 176 -16.41 -4.89 -18.82
N ASP A 177 -17.37 -4.69 -19.72
CA ASP A 177 -18.77 -4.32 -19.43
C ASP A 177 -19.48 -5.33 -18.50
#